data_AF-A0A1G9E1E7-F1
#
_entry.id   AF-A0A1G9E1E7-F1
#
_cell.length_a   1.000
_cell.length_b   1.000
_cell.length_c   1.000
_cell.angle_alpha   90.00
_cell.angle_beta   90.00
_cell.angle_gamma   90.00
#
_symmetry.space_group_name_H-M   'P 1'
#
loop_
_entity.id
_entity.type
_entity.pdbx_description
1 polymer ?
#
loop_
_entity_poly.entity_id
_entity_poly.type
_entity_poly.pdbx_seq_one_letter_code
_entity_poly.pdbx_strand_id
1 'polypeptide(L)'
;MERSPLAALLELGRQARQAESLSELQFLLVNDSHALAPYRQAAFWTADKGVRALSGVVQVEANVPYALWLDALGRQLIQEPEARVVERAALPDALAREWDEWLPSEALWLPLGGDAGVLLARDLPWRDPELALLTEWAGIWHHAWQARQMSRRGWAFWRRDAQKTPRGWRPWRWAIALGVLALVPVRLTVLAPGELVPANPAVIRAPLEGVIDTFHVQPNEAVHQGQPLFGFDEALIQNRLDVAQQALATAETEYRQAAQQALSDPRAKAQLAVLTGKIEEKRAEVAYGTEQLQRARVLAPRDGIALFDDPSEWIGRPVTVGERIMRIAAPQDVEVEAWVSLADAIPLADGSRVALHLNASPLAPVDATLRYFAHDAVERPDGTYAYRVRARLASPTEHRVGLKGTAKFSGRWVPLGYWALRRPLASLRAATGW
;
A
#
# COMPACT_ATOMS: atom_id res chain seq x y z
N MET A 1 1.03 -11.99 70.63
CA MET A 1 1.11 -13.09 69.64
C MET A 1 2.49 -13.01 69.01
N GLU A 2 3.41 -13.86 69.44
CA GLU A 2 4.72 -13.96 68.79
C GLU A 2 4.50 -14.43 67.34
N ARG A 3 4.98 -13.66 66.36
CA ARG A 3 4.90 -14.05 64.96
C ARG A 3 5.80 -15.28 64.76
N SER A 4 5.27 -16.32 64.11
CA SER A 4 6.07 -17.49 63.74
C SER A 4 7.25 -17.05 62.86
N PRO A 5 8.50 -17.44 63.16
CA PRO A 5 9.67 -17.03 62.39
C PRO A 5 9.61 -17.50 60.94
N LEU A 6 8.92 -18.61 60.66
CA LEU A 6 8.65 -19.08 59.30
C LEU A 6 7.69 -18.16 58.54
N ALA A 7 6.69 -17.60 59.22
CA ALA A 7 5.77 -16.63 58.62
C ALA A 7 6.51 -15.32 58.27
N ALA A 8 7.44 -14.88 59.12
CA ALA A 8 8.31 -13.75 58.85
C ALA A 8 9.19 -13.99 57.61
N LEU A 9 9.78 -15.19 57.47
CA LEU A 9 10.57 -15.56 56.28
C LEU A 9 9.75 -15.49 54.98
N LEU A 10 8.51 -15.99 55.00
CA LEU A 10 7.62 -15.93 53.83
C LEU A 10 7.20 -14.51 53.47
N GLU A 11 7.00 -13.65 54.49
CA GLU A 11 6.69 -12.23 54.30
C GLU A 11 7.87 -11.48 53.67
N LEU A 12 9.07 -11.64 54.22
CA LEU A 12 10.30 -11.08 53.66
C LEU A 12 10.55 -11.56 52.22
N GLY A 13 10.35 -12.85 51.96
CA GLY A 13 10.48 -13.42 50.61
C GLY A 13 9.50 -12.82 49.60
N ARG A 14 8.27 -12.49 50.03
CA ARG A 14 7.28 -11.80 49.20
C ARG A 14 7.69 -10.35 48.94
N GLN A 15 8.15 -9.62 49.96
CA GLN A 15 8.64 -8.25 49.82
C GLN A 15 9.85 -8.19 48.88
N ALA A 16 10.82 -9.10 49.01
CA ALA A 16 11.97 -9.16 48.11
C ALA A 16 11.56 -9.37 46.64
N ARG A 17 10.58 -10.25 46.38
CA ARG A 17 10.03 -10.42 45.03
C ARG A 17 9.34 -9.17 44.51
N GLN A 18 8.66 -8.41 45.36
CA GLN A 18 7.87 -7.23 44.99
C GLN A 18 8.66 -5.91 44.95
N ALA A 19 9.87 -5.86 45.52
CA ALA A 19 10.65 -4.62 45.61
C ALA A 19 10.77 -3.86 44.27
N GLU A 20 10.80 -2.55 44.27
CA GLU A 20 10.85 -1.77 43.02
C GLU A 20 12.28 -1.42 42.61
N SER A 21 13.22 -1.48 43.55
CA SER A 21 14.61 -1.07 43.33
C SER A 21 15.65 -2.00 43.96
N LEU A 22 16.91 -1.90 43.50
CA LEU A 22 18.04 -2.58 44.13
C LEU A 22 18.34 -2.00 45.52
N SER A 23 18.11 -0.72 45.74
CA SER A 23 18.30 -0.07 47.04
C SER A 23 17.30 -0.60 48.08
N GLU A 24 16.06 -0.86 47.66
CA GLU A 24 15.04 -1.47 48.51
C GLU A 24 15.40 -2.91 48.87
N LEU A 25 15.89 -3.71 47.91
CA LEU A 25 16.43 -5.05 48.22
C LEU A 25 17.57 -4.98 49.23
N GLN A 26 18.50 -4.04 49.08
CA GLN A 26 19.60 -3.85 50.03
C GLN A 26 19.08 -3.49 51.42
N PHE A 27 18.08 -2.61 51.50
CA PHE A 27 17.45 -2.22 52.75
C PHE A 27 16.78 -3.42 53.45
N LEU A 28 16.01 -4.24 52.71
CA LEU A 28 15.38 -5.46 53.23
C LEU A 28 16.42 -6.43 53.80
N LEU A 29 17.56 -6.58 53.13
CA LEU A 29 18.63 -7.50 53.55
C LEU A 29 19.30 -7.08 54.86
N VAL A 30 19.56 -5.78 55.05
CA VAL A 30 20.32 -5.30 56.21
C VAL A 30 19.45 -4.79 57.37
N ASN A 31 18.18 -4.48 57.15
CA ASN A 31 17.29 -3.96 58.20
C ASN A 31 16.17 -4.95 58.55
N ASP A 32 15.45 -5.47 57.55
CA ASP A 32 14.25 -6.25 57.82
C ASP A 32 14.56 -7.72 58.17
N SER A 33 15.77 -8.20 57.87
CA SER A 33 16.31 -9.47 58.38
C SER A 33 16.28 -9.58 59.91
N HIS A 34 16.20 -8.45 60.63
CA HIS A 34 16.06 -8.41 62.08
C HIS A 34 14.77 -9.12 62.55
N ALA A 35 13.76 -9.26 61.69
CA ALA A 35 12.54 -10.02 61.96
C ALA A 35 12.78 -11.53 62.07
N LEU A 36 13.88 -12.05 61.51
CA LEU A 36 14.24 -13.48 61.56
C LEU A 36 15.13 -13.80 62.76
N ALA A 37 16.11 -12.95 63.02
CA ALA A 37 16.98 -13.04 64.19
C ALA A 37 17.46 -11.64 64.58
N PRO A 38 17.43 -11.28 65.87
CA PRO A 38 17.91 -9.98 66.31
C PRO A 38 19.43 -9.88 66.14
N TYR A 39 19.87 -8.74 65.62
CA TYR A 39 21.28 -8.37 65.48
C TYR A 39 21.45 -6.87 65.72
N ARG A 40 22.67 -6.46 66.08
CA ARG A 40 23.00 -5.06 66.33
C ARG A 40 23.44 -4.34 65.07
N GLN A 41 24.16 -5.05 64.19
CA GLN A 41 24.68 -4.50 62.95
C GLN A 41 24.56 -5.51 61.82
N ALA A 42 24.28 -5.01 60.61
CA ALA A 42 24.35 -5.80 59.39
C ALA A 42 25.05 -5.02 58.27
N ALA A 43 25.84 -5.73 57.45
CA ALA A 43 26.57 -5.16 56.32
C ALA A 43 26.43 -6.04 55.08
N PHE A 44 25.92 -5.48 53.99
CA PHE A 44 25.92 -6.13 52.69
C PHE A 44 27.17 -5.76 51.91
N TRP A 45 27.94 -6.77 51.50
CA TRP A 45 29.23 -6.62 50.85
C TRP A 45 29.26 -7.34 49.48
N THR A 46 29.97 -6.75 48.53
CA THR A 46 30.16 -7.26 47.16
C THR A 46 31.60 -7.11 46.71
N ALA A 47 32.17 -8.12 46.03
CA ALA A 47 33.57 -8.11 45.59
C ALA A 47 33.90 -6.98 44.60
N ASP A 48 32.91 -6.49 43.83
CA ASP A 48 33.13 -5.45 42.82
C ASP A 48 33.21 -4.03 43.41
N LYS A 49 32.55 -3.79 44.54
CA LYS A 49 32.31 -2.43 45.07
C LYS A 49 32.45 -2.30 46.59
N GLY A 50 32.86 -3.35 47.28
CA GLY A 50 32.96 -3.39 48.74
C GLY A 50 31.59 -3.31 49.42
N VAL A 51 31.51 -2.56 50.52
CA VAL A 51 30.28 -2.40 51.32
C VAL A 51 29.23 -1.59 50.55
N ARG A 52 28.06 -2.17 50.34
CA ARG A 52 26.96 -1.59 49.56
C ARG A 52 25.84 -1.03 50.42
N ALA A 53 25.60 -1.63 51.58
CA ALA A 53 24.59 -1.18 52.53
C ALA A 53 24.96 -1.58 53.96
N LEU A 54 24.57 -0.74 54.91
CA LEU A 54 24.73 -0.95 56.35
C LEU A 54 23.38 -0.77 57.03
N SER A 55 23.08 -1.57 58.04
CA SER A 55 21.88 -1.43 58.86
C SER A 55 21.83 -0.04 59.52
N GLY A 56 20.67 0.62 59.46
CA GLY A 56 20.45 1.92 60.10
C GLY A 56 21.11 3.13 59.42
N VAL A 57 21.77 2.94 58.26
CA VAL A 57 22.43 4.04 57.51
C VAL A 57 21.82 4.16 56.11
N VAL A 58 21.47 5.39 55.71
CA VAL A 58 20.84 5.66 54.41
C VAL A 58 21.84 5.59 53.24
N GLN A 59 23.10 5.97 53.46
CA GLN A 59 24.15 5.96 52.45
C GLN A 59 25.50 5.62 53.07
N VAL A 60 26.22 4.65 52.48
CA VAL A 60 27.55 4.24 52.94
C VAL A 60 28.61 5.09 52.27
N GLU A 61 29.48 5.71 53.08
CA GLU A 61 30.68 6.40 52.61
C GLU A 61 31.84 5.40 52.50
N ALA A 62 32.38 5.18 51.30
CA ALA A 62 33.35 4.10 51.05
C ALA A 62 34.73 4.32 51.71
N ASN A 63 35.09 5.57 52.06
CA ASN A 63 36.42 5.93 52.53
C ASN A 63 36.52 6.10 54.06
N VAL A 64 35.46 5.76 54.81
CA VAL A 64 35.51 5.81 56.28
C VAL A 64 36.22 4.57 56.84
N PRO A 65 36.96 4.67 57.96
CA PRO A 65 37.73 3.56 58.52
C PRO A 65 36.92 2.27 58.68
N TYR A 66 35.69 2.37 59.18
CA TYR A 66 34.79 1.22 59.35
C TYR A 66 34.46 0.51 58.02
N ALA A 67 34.20 1.26 56.94
CA ALA A 67 33.86 0.67 55.64
C ALA A 67 35.08 0.00 54.97
N LEU A 68 36.27 0.58 55.16
CA LEU A 68 37.53 -0.01 54.69
C LEU A 68 37.87 -1.30 55.45
N TRP A 69 37.66 -1.30 56.76
CA TRP A 69 37.84 -2.47 57.61
C TRP A 69 36.85 -3.59 57.24
N LEU A 70 35.57 -3.26 57.04
CA LEU A 70 34.56 -4.21 56.55
C LEU A 70 34.86 -4.74 55.14
N ASP A 71 35.43 -3.91 54.24
CA ASP A 71 35.84 -4.39 52.92
C ASP A 71 36.97 -5.43 53.02
N ALA A 72 37.96 -5.17 53.87
CA ALA A 72 39.05 -6.12 54.13
C ALA A 72 38.53 -7.42 54.76
N LEU A 73 37.57 -7.33 55.70
CA LEU A 73 36.91 -8.49 56.31
C LEU A 73 36.11 -9.29 55.27
N GLY A 74 35.29 -8.62 54.44
CA GLY A 74 34.49 -9.27 53.40
C GLY A 74 35.33 -10.06 52.38
N ARG A 75 36.50 -9.53 51.99
CA ARG A 75 37.46 -10.23 51.10
C ARG A 75 38.06 -11.51 51.70
N GLN A 76 38.17 -11.58 53.02
CA GLN A 76 38.58 -12.81 53.71
C GLN A 76 37.42 -13.80 53.78
N LEU A 77 36.23 -13.32 54.15
CA LEU A 77 35.07 -14.17 54.37
C LEU A 77 34.49 -14.78 53.10
N ILE A 78 34.56 -14.09 51.95
CA ILE A 78 34.03 -14.58 50.67
C ILE A 78 34.76 -15.82 50.11
N GLN A 79 35.97 -16.11 50.60
CA GLN A 79 36.76 -17.26 50.14
C GLN A 79 36.10 -18.59 50.46
N GLU A 80 35.17 -18.61 51.43
CA GLU A 80 34.41 -19.79 51.82
C GLU A 80 32.95 -19.70 51.39
N PRO A 81 32.40 -20.75 50.75
CA PRO A 81 31.08 -20.71 50.15
C PRO A 81 29.92 -21.02 51.12
N GLU A 82 30.19 -21.29 52.39
CA GLU A 82 29.19 -21.70 53.38
C GLU A 82 28.90 -20.61 54.43
N ALA A 83 27.67 -20.64 54.96
CA ALA A 83 27.25 -19.79 56.07
C ALA A 83 27.97 -20.21 57.35
N ARG A 84 28.59 -19.25 58.06
CA ARG A 84 29.39 -19.56 59.25
C ARG A 84 29.44 -18.44 60.25
N VAL A 85 29.56 -18.80 61.53
CA VAL A 85 29.97 -17.87 62.58
C VAL A 85 31.45 -17.57 62.40
N VAL A 86 31.80 -16.29 62.42
CA VAL A 86 33.17 -15.80 62.17
C VAL A 86 34.01 -16.02 63.43
N GLU A 87 34.93 -16.98 63.36
CA GLU A 87 35.89 -17.20 64.43
C GLU A 87 37.00 -16.14 64.37
N ARG A 88 37.05 -15.27 65.39
CA ARG A 88 38.05 -14.19 65.48
C ARG A 88 39.49 -14.68 65.38
N ALA A 89 39.77 -15.88 65.91
CA ALA A 89 41.10 -16.50 65.88
C ALA A 89 41.55 -16.95 64.47
N ALA A 90 40.61 -17.10 63.53
CA ALA A 90 40.90 -17.48 62.15
C ALA A 90 41.16 -16.27 61.24
N LEU A 91 41.00 -15.04 61.75
CA LEU A 91 41.20 -13.81 60.98
C LEU A 91 42.66 -13.32 61.07
N PRO A 92 43.17 -12.62 60.03
CA PRO A 92 44.47 -11.95 60.10
C PRO A 92 44.59 -10.99 61.30
N ASP A 93 45.78 -10.93 61.92
CA ASP A 93 46.06 -10.13 63.12
C ASP A 93 45.66 -8.65 63.04
N ALA A 94 45.65 -8.07 61.83
CA ALA A 94 45.22 -6.70 61.62
C ALA A 94 43.69 -6.55 61.82
N LEU A 95 42.90 -7.48 61.31
CA LEU A 95 41.44 -7.47 61.45
C LEU A 95 41.01 -7.85 62.87
N ALA A 96 41.68 -8.84 63.47
CA ALA A 96 41.35 -9.33 64.81
C ALA A 96 41.58 -8.26 65.90
N ARG A 97 42.63 -7.43 65.78
CA ARG A 97 42.95 -6.36 66.76
C ARG A 97 41.91 -5.24 66.81
N GLU A 98 41.35 -4.88 65.66
CA GLU A 98 40.36 -3.79 65.55
C GLU A 98 38.92 -4.30 65.72
N TRP A 99 38.71 -5.59 65.96
CA TRP A 99 37.38 -6.18 66.01
C TRP A 99 36.48 -5.53 67.07
N ASP A 100 36.97 -5.40 68.31
CA ASP A 100 36.16 -4.89 69.43
C ASP A 100 35.87 -3.38 69.32
N GLU A 101 36.57 -2.67 68.43
CA GLU A 101 36.26 -1.27 68.08
C GLU A 101 35.04 -1.19 67.16
N TRP A 102 34.88 -2.16 66.25
CA TRP A 102 33.92 -2.09 65.14
C TRP A 102 32.70 -3.00 65.28
N LEU A 103 32.88 -4.25 65.73
CA LEU A 103 31.83 -5.27 65.77
C LEU A 103 31.58 -5.84 67.19
N PRO A 104 30.33 -6.28 67.46
CA PRO A 104 29.97 -7.11 68.62
C PRO A 104 30.77 -8.41 68.78
N SER A 105 30.55 -9.13 69.89
CA SER A 105 31.25 -10.40 70.19
C SER A 105 31.16 -11.43 69.07
N GLU A 106 29.95 -11.61 68.52
CA GLU A 106 29.62 -12.65 67.57
C GLU A 106 29.25 -12.06 66.20
N ALA A 107 29.76 -12.64 65.13
CA ALA A 107 29.36 -12.28 63.77
C ALA A 107 29.07 -13.53 62.92
N LEU A 108 28.08 -13.44 62.05
CA LEU A 108 27.63 -14.47 61.14
C LEU A 108 27.82 -13.96 59.71
N TRP A 109 28.53 -14.73 58.90
CA TRP A 109 28.66 -14.50 57.46
C TRP A 109 27.71 -15.39 56.69
N LEU A 110 26.93 -14.79 55.79
CA LEU A 110 26.03 -15.50 54.88
C LEU A 110 26.43 -15.17 53.44
N PRO A 111 26.94 -16.13 52.66
CA PRO A 111 27.29 -15.92 51.26
C PRO A 111 26.04 -15.73 50.40
N LEU A 112 26.07 -14.75 49.49
CA LEU A 112 24.99 -14.36 48.58
C LEU A 112 25.47 -14.55 47.14
N GLY A 113 25.76 -15.80 46.76
CA GLY A 113 26.44 -16.16 45.52
C GLY A 113 27.93 -15.83 45.55
N GLY A 114 28.72 -16.40 44.64
CA GLY A 114 30.19 -16.46 44.76
C GLY A 114 30.97 -15.14 44.91
N ASP A 115 30.34 -13.97 44.67
CA ASP A 115 30.99 -12.65 44.71
C ASP A 115 30.33 -11.66 45.71
N ALA A 116 29.43 -12.11 46.58
CA ALA A 116 28.76 -11.24 47.55
C ALA A 116 28.40 -11.97 48.85
N GLY A 117 28.15 -11.22 49.92
CA GLY A 117 27.67 -11.78 51.18
C GLY A 117 27.12 -10.72 52.13
N VAL A 118 26.44 -11.17 53.17
CA VAL A 118 25.97 -10.31 54.26
C VAL A 118 26.58 -10.76 55.58
N LEU A 119 27.07 -9.79 56.33
CA LEU A 119 27.59 -9.96 57.68
C LEU A 119 26.52 -9.47 58.67
N LEU A 120 26.20 -10.29 59.67
CA LEU A 120 25.28 -9.95 60.77
C LEU A 120 26.03 -10.09 62.09
N ALA A 121 26.01 -9.07 62.96
CA ALA A 121 26.78 -9.10 64.20
C ALA A 121 25.94 -8.73 65.43
N ARG A 122 26.18 -9.44 66.54
CA ARG A 122 25.45 -9.31 67.81
C ARG A 122 26.27 -9.78 69.01
N ASP A 123 25.80 -9.50 70.23
CA ASP A 123 26.54 -9.83 71.46
C ASP A 123 26.29 -11.28 71.97
N LEU A 124 25.30 -11.97 71.41
CA LEU A 124 24.86 -13.32 71.83
C LEU A 124 25.21 -14.38 70.78
N PRO A 125 25.56 -15.61 71.19
CA PRO A 125 25.91 -16.70 70.26
C PRO A 125 24.74 -17.04 69.34
N TRP A 126 25.03 -17.35 68.08
CA TRP A 126 24.04 -17.75 67.08
C TRP A 126 23.48 -19.15 67.34
N ARG A 127 22.17 -19.34 67.19
CA ARG A 127 21.50 -20.64 67.41
C ARG A 127 21.22 -21.33 66.08
N ASP A 128 21.34 -22.65 66.03
CA ASP A 128 21.13 -23.43 64.79
C ASP A 128 19.81 -23.11 64.04
N PRO A 129 18.65 -22.93 64.72
CA PRO A 129 17.41 -22.56 64.03
C PRO A 129 17.48 -21.17 63.36
N GLU A 130 18.23 -20.23 63.93
CA GLU A 130 18.43 -18.89 63.37
C GLU A 130 19.35 -18.95 62.15
N LEU A 131 20.43 -19.74 62.21
CA LEU A 131 21.31 -19.96 61.06
C LEU A 131 20.53 -20.54 59.88
N ALA A 132 19.69 -21.56 60.12
CA ALA A 132 18.88 -22.17 59.07
C ALA A 132 17.94 -21.14 58.41
N LEU A 133 17.21 -20.34 59.20
CA LEU A 133 16.29 -19.32 58.69
C LEU A 133 17.01 -18.22 57.90
N LEU A 134 18.15 -17.75 58.41
CA LEU A 134 18.93 -16.70 57.77
C LEU A 134 19.61 -17.18 56.48
N THR A 135 20.03 -18.44 56.43
CA THR A 135 20.60 -19.05 55.23
C THR A 135 19.55 -19.19 54.13
N GLU A 136 18.34 -19.65 54.48
CA GLU A 136 17.22 -19.71 53.54
C GLU A 136 16.82 -18.31 53.05
N TRP A 137 16.80 -17.31 53.94
CA TRP A 137 16.56 -15.93 53.58
C TRP A 137 17.60 -15.38 52.61
N ALA A 138 18.89 -15.63 52.86
CA ALA A 138 19.99 -15.25 52.00
C ALA A 138 19.81 -15.82 50.58
N GLY A 139 19.38 -17.09 50.46
CA GLY A 139 19.04 -17.72 49.18
C GLY A 139 17.87 -17.05 48.45
N ILE A 140 16.74 -16.82 49.16
CA ILE A 140 15.55 -16.16 48.59
C ILE A 140 15.90 -14.75 48.11
N TRP A 141 16.63 -13.99 48.92
CA TRP A 141 17.06 -12.64 48.58
C TRP A 141 17.99 -12.64 47.36
N HIS A 142 18.96 -13.54 47.32
CA HIS A 142 19.92 -13.65 46.22
C HIS A 142 19.21 -13.91 44.88
N HIS A 143 18.21 -14.79 44.86
CA HIS A 143 17.41 -15.03 43.67
C HIS A 143 16.67 -13.77 43.19
N ALA A 144 16.05 -13.01 44.10
CA ALA A 144 15.38 -11.75 43.76
C ALA A 144 16.39 -10.69 43.23
N TRP A 145 17.58 -10.64 43.82
CA TRP A 145 18.68 -9.77 43.41
C TRP A 145 19.19 -10.09 41.98
N GLN A 146 19.40 -11.38 41.67
CA GLN A 146 19.81 -11.81 40.34
C GLN A 146 18.75 -11.50 39.27
N ALA A 147 17.47 -11.79 39.55
CA ALA A 147 16.38 -11.53 38.62
C ALA A 147 16.29 -10.04 38.23
N ARG A 148 16.48 -9.13 39.20
CA ARG A 148 16.50 -7.68 38.92
C ARG A 148 17.76 -7.19 38.22
N GLN A 149 18.90 -7.85 38.39
CA GLN A 149 20.10 -7.52 37.63
C GLN A 149 20.02 -7.98 36.17
N MET A 150 19.39 -9.14 35.91
CA MET A 150 19.21 -9.66 34.55
C MET A 150 18.29 -8.80 33.68
N SER A 151 17.21 -8.23 34.24
CA SER A 151 16.34 -7.31 33.50
C SER A 151 17.07 -6.05 33.01
N ARG A 152 18.11 -5.59 33.73
CA ARG A 152 18.98 -4.48 33.32
C ARG A 152 20.07 -4.91 32.32
N ARG A 153 20.49 -6.19 32.32
CA ARG A 153 21.49 -6.72 31.37
C ARG A 153 20.92 -6.98 29.97
N GLY A 154 19.64 -7.33 29.85
CA GLY A 154 18.95 -7.56 28.57
C GLY A 154 18.93 -6.34 27.64
N TRP A 155 18.91 -5.12 28.20
CA TRP A 155 18.99 -3.86 27.43
C TRP A 155 20.41 -3.28 27.32
N ALA A 156 21.33 -3.68 28.20
CA ALA A 156 22.71 -3.19 28.19
C ALA A 156 23.57 -3.83 27.07
N PHE A 157 23.25 -5.05 26.64
CA PHE A 157 23.94 -5.71 25.52
C PHE A 157 23.71 -4.95 24.19
N TRP A 158 22.52 -4.36 24.01
CA TRP A 158 22.20 -3.51 22.85
C TRP A 158 22.85 -2.12 22.88
N ARG A 159 23.31 -1.64 24.05
CA ARG A 159 23.91 -0.30 24.20
C ARG A 159 25.44 -0.29 24.30
N ARG A 160 26.09 -1.39 24.70
CA ARG A 160 27.54 -1.38 24.90
C ARG A 160 28.38 -1.55 23.63
N ASP A 161 27.78 -2.03 22.54
CA ASP A 161 28.47 -2.09 21.24
C ASP A 161 28.28 -0.84 20.36
N ALA A 162 27.50 0.15 20.83
CA ALA A 162 27.34 1.44 20.15
C ALA A 162 28.43 2.46 20.48
N GLN A 163 29.33 2.16 21.44
CA GLN A 163 30.37 3.10 21.91
C GLN A 163 31.81 2.73 21.50
N LYS A 164 32.01 1.64 20.73
CA LYS A 164 33.32 1.28 20.15
C LYS A 164 33.32 1.23 18.60
N THR A 165 32.38 1.90 17.94
CA THR A 165 32.50 2.12 16.47
C THR A 165 33.33 3.37 16.19
N PRO A 166 34.40 3.30 15.37
CA PRO A 166 35.20 4.46 15.01
C PRO A 166 34.34 5.55 14.36
N ARG A 167 34.65 6.81 14.67
CA ARG A 167 33.87 8.01 14.36
C ARG A 167 33.56 8.21 12.85
N GLY A 168 34.23 7.47 11.97
CA GLY A 168 34.03 7.48 10.50
C GLY A 168 32.90 6.59 9.95
N TRP A 169 32.28 5.70 10.73
CA TRP A 169 31.26 4.75 10.22
C TRP A 169 29.80 5.20 10.44
N ARG A 170 29.58 6.34 11.10
CA ARG A 170 28.23 6.92 11.30
C ARG A 170 27.46 7.23 10.01
N PRO A 171 28.06 7.79 8.92
CA PRO A 171 27.32 8.00 7.68
C PRO A 171 27.00 6.68 6.96
N TRP A 172 27.87 5.68 7.08
CA TRP A 172 27.67 4.37 6.45
C TRP A 172 26.48 3.60 7.05
N ARG A 173 26.20 3.73 8.35
CA ARG A 173 25.00 3.10 8.94
C ARG A 173 23.70 3.66 8.36
N TRP A 174 23.63 4.98 8.16
CA TRP A 174 22.49 5.61 7.50
C TRP A 174 22.43 5.27 6.01
N ALA A 175 23.57 5.20 5.32
CA ALA A 175 23.64 4.76 3.94
C ALA A 175 23.18 3.29 3.78
N ILE A 176 23.56 2.40 4.69
CA ILE A 176 23.13 0.99 4.71
C ILE A 176 21.64 0.91 5.03
N ALA A 177 21.15 1.62 6.05
CA ALA A 177 19.73 1.64 6.38
C ALA A 177 18.88 2.18 5.22
N LEU A 178 19.33 3.25 4.55
CA LEU A 178 18.70 3.79 3.36
C LEU A 178 18.78 2.82 2.18
N GLY A 179 19.90 2.11 2.02
CA GLY A 179 20.08 1.07 1.01
C GLY A 179 19.13 -0.13 1.21
N VAL A 180 18.97 -0.59 2.45
CA VAL A 180 18.01 -1.65 2.81
C VAL A 180 16.57 -1.18 2.58
N LEU A 181 16.25 0.07 2.97
CA LEU A 181 14.93 0.64 2.71
C LEU A 181 14.66 0.78 1.20
N ALA A 182 15.67 1.13 0.41
CA ALA A 182 15.58 1.22 -1.04
C ALA A 182 15.31 -0.14 -1.72
N LEU A 183 15.62 -1.27 -1.05
CA LEU A 183 15.36 -2.62 -1.54
C LEU A 183 13.95 -3.13 -1.20
N VAL A 184 13.18 -2.41 -0.38
CA VAL A 184 11.80 -2.80 -0.04
C VAL A 184 10.94 -2.85 -1.32
N PRO A 185 10.28 -3.97 -1.63
CA PRO A 185 9.49 -4.09 -2.85
C PRO A 185 8.20 -3.28 -2.72
N VAL A 186 7.96 -2.40 -3.69
CA VAL A 186 6.73 -1.60 -3.82
C VAL A 186 6.09 -1.84 -5.18
N ARG A 187 4.77 -1.76 -5.28
CA ARG A 187 4.08 -1.85 -6.58
C ARG A 187 4.31 -0.57 -7.38
N LEU A 188 4.77 -0.72 -8.61
CA LEU A 188 4.88 0.38 -9.54
C LEU A 188 3.47 0.76 -10.01
N THR A 189 3.03 1.97 -9.68
CA THR A 189 1.72 2.46 -10.10
C THR A 189 1.84 3.69 -10.99
N VAL A 190 0.95 3.79 -11.97
CA VAL A 190 0.81 4.96 -12.84
C VAL A 190 -0.61 5.50 -12.74
N LEU A 191 -0.71 6.82 -12.67
CA LEU A 191 -1.96 7.54 -12.65
C LEU A 191 -2.13 8.24 -13.99
N ALA A 192 -3.32 8.16 -14.56
CA ALA A 192 -3.64 8.80 -15.82
C ALA A 192 -5.09 9.28 -15.81
N PRO A 193 -5.42 10.40 -16.48
CA PRO A 193 -6.80 10.76 -16.72
C PRO A 193 -7.49 9.66 -17.53
N GLY A 194 -8.68 9.24 -17.08
CA GLY A 194 -9.46 8.20 -17.73
C GLY A 194 -10.95 8.50 -17.72
N GLU A 195 -11.68 7.79 -18.55
CA GLU A 195 -13.11 7.93 -18.73
C GLU A 195 -13.76 6.58 -19.08
N LEU A 196 -15.06 6.47 -18.82
CA LEU A 196 -15.85 5.32 -19.27
C LEU A 196 -16.26 5.53 -20.72
N VAL A 197 -15.82 4.65 -21.61
CA VAL A 197 -16.18 4.67 -23.03
C VAL A 197 -16.93 3.40 -23.42
N PRO A 198 -17.72 3.42 -24.50
CA PRO A 198 -18.25 2.19 -25.08
C PRO A 198 -17.13 1.27 -25.58
N ALA A 199 -17.19 -0.03 -25.27
CA ALA A 199 -16.13 -0.95 -25.67
C ALA A 199 -16.20 -1.31 -27.16
N ASN A 200 -17.38 -1.60 -27.70
CA ASN A 200 -17.60 -1.95 -29.09
C ASN A 200 -18.80 -1.21 -29.69
N PRO A 201 -18.75 0.13 -29.81
CA PRO A 201 -19.84 0.92 -30.36
C PRO A 201 -20.05 0.65 -31.86
N ALA A 202 -21.32 0.62 -32.30
CA ALA A 202 -21.68 0.63 -33.70
C ALA A 202 -21.55 2.06 -34.21
N VAL A 203 -20.56 2.30 -35.06
CA VAL A 203 -20.29 3.62 -35.61
C VAL A 203 -21.23 3.86 -36.79
N ILE A 204 -22.14 4.82 -36.65
CA ILE A 204 -23.09 5.18 -37.70
C ILE A 204 -22.48 6.29 -38.55
N ARG A 205 -22.38 6.02 -39.84
CA ARG A 205 -21.75 6.88 -40.83
C ARG A 205 -22.76 7.29 -41.89
N ALA A 206 -22.50 8.41 -42.55
CA ALA A 206 -23.27 8.83 -43.71
C ALA A 206 -23.17 7.75 -44.83
N PRO A 207 -24.30 7.14 -45.25
CA PRO A 207 -24.31 6.13 -46.30
C PRO A 207 -24.23 6.73 -47.71
N LEU A 208 -24.57 8.02 -47.84
CA LEU A 208 -24.58 8.79 -49.07
C LEU A 208 -24.14 10.23 -48.78
N GLU A 209 -23.78 10.97 -49.83
CA GLU A 209 -23.49 12.39 -49.76
C GLU A 209 -24.80 13.20 -49.82
N GLY A 210 -24.94 14.16 -48.92
CA GLY A 210 -26.14 14.99 -48.86
C GLY A 210 -26.18 15.91 -47.64
N VAL A 211 -27.29 16.58 -47.46
CA VAL A 211 -27.55 17.44 -46.29
C VAL A 211 -28.45 16.68 -45.32
N ILE A 212 -28.11 16.71 -44.04
CA ILE A 212 -28.97 16.14 -42.99
C ILE A 212 -30.14 17.10 -42.76
N ASP A 213 -31.36 16.60 -42.86
CA ASP A 213 -32.58 17.41 -42.69
C ASP A 213 -33.13 17.31 -41.26
N THR A 214 -33.28 16.08 -40.75
CA THR A 214 -33.91 15.85 -39.45
C THR A 214 -33.22 14.77 -38.63
N PHE A 215 -33.30 14.91 -37.30
CA PHE A 215 -32.98 13.86 -36.34
C PHE A 215 -34.27 13.36 -35.69
N HIS A 216 -34.40 12.04 -35.58
CA HIS A 216 -35.54 11.38 -34.97
C HIS A 216 -35.26 10.94 -33.52
N VAL A 217 -34.00 11.05 -33.07
CA VAL A 217 -33.55 10.64 -31.74
C VAL A 217 -32.77 11.77 -31.07
N GLN A 218 -32.80 11.81 -29.74
CA GLN A 218 -32.04 12.74 -28.92
C GLN A 218 -30.69 12.15 -28.47
N PRO A 219 -29.71 13.00 -28.13
CA PRO A 219 -28.46 12.54 -27.53
C PRO A 219 -28.70 11.77 -26.24
N ASN A 220 -28.02 10.64 -26.09
CA ASN A 220 -28.13 9.71 -24.96
C ASN A 220 -29.50 9.02 -24.83
N GLU A 221 -30.33 9.06 -25.87
CA GLU A 221 -31.59 8.30 -25.92
C GLU A 221 -31.34 6.81 -26.17
N ALA A 222 -32.17 5.95 -25.56
CA ALA A 222 -32.19 4.53 -25.85
C ALA A 222 -32.93 4.27 -27.17
N VAL A 223 -32.31 3.53 -28.06
CA VAL A 223 -32.82 3.21 -29.40
C VAL A 223 -32.97 1.70 -29.59
N HIS A 224 -33.96 1.32 -30.38
CA HIS A 224 -34.21 -0.06 -30.78
C HIS A 224 -33.71 -0.35 -32.20
N GLN A 225 -33.36 -1.60 -32.49
CA GLN A 225 -33.00 -2.04 -33.83
C GLN A 225 -34.10 -1.69 -34.83
N GLY A 226 -33.72 -1.05 -35.95
CA GLY A 226 -34.64 -0.59 -37.00
C GLY A 226 -35.29 0.77 -36.73
N GLN A 227 -35.07 1.39 -35.56
CA GLN A 227 -35.58 2.72 -35.27
C GLN A 227 -34.89 3.78 -36.16
N PRO A 228 -35.63 4.73 -36.76
CA PRO A 228 -35.04 5.85 -37.48
C PRO A 228 -34.15 6.71 -36.57
N LEU A 229 -32.96 7.05 -37.05
CA LEU A 229 -31.99 7.88 -36.33
C LEU A 229 -31.98 9.31 -36.87
N PHE A 230 -31.68 9.46 -38.16
CA PHE A 230 -31.66 10.73 -38.86
C PHE A 230 -31.99 10.52 -40.35
N GLY A 231 -32.49 11.57 -40.98
CA GLY A 231 -32.85 11.62 -42.39
C GLY A 231 -32.06 12.67 -43.15
N PHE A 232 -31.70 12.36 -44.40
CA PHE A 232 -31.22 13.35 -45.36
C PHE A 232 -32.39 14.15 -45.95
N ASP A 233 -32.10 15.24 -46.66
CA ASP A 233 -33.09 15.93 -47.49
C ASP A 233 -33.61 15.00 -48.60
N GLU A 234 -34.74 14.35 -48.29
CA GLU A 234 -35.42 13.41 -49.18
C GLU A 234 -36.00 14.11 -50.41
N ALA A 235 -36.34 15.39 -50.34
CA ALA A 235 -36.99 16.10 -51.45
C ALA A 235 -36.04 16.18 -52.66
N LEU A 236 -34.74 16.45 -52.42
CA LEU A 236 -33.76 16.47 -53.49
C LEU A 236 -33.58 15.09 -54.16
N ILE A 237 -33.58 14.02 -53.35
CA ILE A 237 -33.41 12.65 -53.84
C ILE A 237 -34.66 12.19 -54.60
N GLN A 238 -35.84 12.48 -54.06
CA GLN A 238 -37.12 12.17 -54.67
C GLN A 238 -37.29 12.88 -56.01
N ASN A 239 -36.99 14.18 -56.10
CA ASN A 239 -37.07 14.94 -57.34
C ASN A 239 -36.17 14.33 -58.44
N ARG A 240 -34.96 13.87 -58.09
CA ARG A 240 -34.07 13.19 -59.04
C ARG A 240 -34.62 11.83 -59.47
N LEU A 241 -35.22 11.08 -58.55
CA LEU A 241 -35.87 9.81 -58.85
C LEU A 241 -37.06 10.00 -59.80
N ASP A 242 -37.91 11.01 -59.57
CA ASP A 242 -39.07 11.31 -60.41
C ASP A 242 -38.64 11.66 -61.85
N VAL A 243 -37.57 12.46 -62.00
CA VAL A 243 -36.98 12.79 -63.31
C VAL A 243 -36.46 11.52 -64.01
N ALA A 244 -35.77 10.63 -63.30
CA ALA A 244 -35.28 9.38 -63.85
C ALA A 244 -36.43 8.44 -64.29
N GLN A 245 -37.50 8.37 -63.51
CA GLN A 245 -38.70 7.59 -63.85
C GLN A 245 -39.37 8.12 -65.12
N GLN A 246 -39.49 9.44 -65.27
CA GLN A 246 -40.05 10.05 -66.48
C GLN A 246 -39.16 9.82 -67.71
N ALA A 247 -37.84 9.87 -67.54
CA ALA A 247 -36.88 9.56 -68.60
C ALA A 247 -36.98 8.10 -69.07
N LEU A 248 -37.16 7.16 -68.13
CA LEU A 248 -37.43 5.76 -68.45
C LEU A 248 -38.75 5.60 -69.22
N ALA A 249 -39.84 6.21 -68.75
CA ALA A 249 -41.14 6.16 -69.44
C ALA A 249 -41.06 6.70 -70.88
N THR A 250 -40.22 7.72 -71.10
CA THR A 250 -39.97 8.30 -72.43
C THR A 250 -39.21 7.31 -73.32
N ALA A 251 -38.12 6.70 -72.82
CA ALA A 251 -37.36 5.69 -73.55
C ALA A 251 -38.21 4.45 -73.91
N GLU A 252 -39.09 4.00 -73.00
CA GLU A 252 -40.02 2.91 -73.25
C GLU A 252 -41.09 3.27 -74.30
N THR A 253 -41.47 4.55 -74.39
CA THR A 253 -42.39 5.04 -75.42
C THR A 253 -41.71 5.13 -76.78
N GLU A 254 -40.48 5.66 -76.84
CA GLU A 254 -39.64 5.68 -78.04
C GLU A 254 -39.40 4.27 -78.60
N TYR A 255 -39.08 3.31 -77.72
CA TYR A 255 -38.94 1.90 -78.10
C TYR A 255 -40.23 1.32 -78.70
N ARG A 256 -41.40 1.59 -78.10
CA ARG A 256 -42.69 1.12 -78.62
C ARG A 256 -42.98 1.70 -80.01
N GLN A 257 -42.69 2.98 -80.24
CA GLN A 257 -42.85 3.62 -81.54
C GLN A 257 -41.90 3.01 -82.58
N ALA A 258 -40.62 2.84 -82.24
CA ALA A 258 -39.64 2.23 -83.13
C ALA A 258 -39.97 0.76 -83.43
N ALA A 259 -40.50 0.02 -82.46
CA ALA A 259 -40.91 -1.37 -82.63
C ALA A 259 -42.06 -1.51 -83.63
N GLN A 260 -43.00 -0.56 -83.64
CA GLN A 260 -44.07 -0.50 -84.64
C GLN A 260 -43.51 -0.17 -86.04
N GLN A 261 -42.57 0.77 -86.15
CA GLN A 261 -41.94 1.14 -87.42
C GLN A 261 -41.04 0.04 -87.98
N ALA A 262 -40.38 -0.75 -87.13
CA ALA A 262 -39.52 -1.87 -87.53
C ALA A 262 -40.28 -3.00 -88.25
N LEU A 263 -41.61 -3.01 -88.19
CA LEU A 263 -42.44 -3.93 -88.98
C LEU A 263 -42.43 -3.58 -90.48
N SER A 264 -42.21 -2.32 -90.85
CA SER A 264 -42.23 -1.83 -92.23
C SER A 264 -40.86 -1.32 -92.72
N ASP A 265 -39.98 -0.84 -91.83
CA ASP A 265 -38.65 -0.34 -92.19
C ASP A 265 -37.50 -1.15 -91.54
N PRO A 266 -36.66 -1.84 -92.33
CA PRO A 266 -35.47 -2.55 -91.84
C PRO A 266 -34.48 -1.68 -91.04
N ARG A 267 -34.42 -0.37 -91.27
CA ARG A 267 -33.54 0.55 -90.53
C ARG A 267 -33.99 0.75 -89.09
N ALA A 268 -35.31 0.82 -88.85
CA ALA A 268 -35.88 0.91 -87.51
C ALA A 268 -35.57 -0.35 -86.68
N LYS A 269 -35.41 -1.52 -87.31
CA LYS A 269 -34.99 -2.77 -86.64
C LYS A 269 -33.59 -2.67 -86.01
N ALA A 270 -32.65 -1.95 -86.63
CA ALA A 270 -31.32 -1.73 -86.06
C ALA A 270 -31.35 -0.78 -84.86
N GLN A 271 -32.29 0.19 -84.83
CA GLN A 271 -32.46 1.13 -83.72
C GLN A 271 -33.03 0.48 -82.46
N LEU A 272 -33.76 -0.65 -82.57
CA LEU A 272 -34.30 -1.36 -81.41
C LEU A 272 -33.22 -1.81 -80.43
N ALA A 273 -32.07 -2.27 -80.92
CA ALA A 273 -30.97 -2.68 -80.05
C ALA A 273 -30.42 -1.50 -79.22
N VAL A 274 -30.28 -0.33 -79.86
CA VAL A 274 -29.83 0.91 -79.20
C VAL A 274 -30.85 1.38 -78.16
N LEU A 275 -32.14 1.39 -78.52
CA LEU A 275 -33.22 1.79 -77.61
C LEU A 275 -33.38 0.82 -76.43
N THR A 276 -33.13 -0.47 -76.65
CA THR A 276 -33.09 -1.46 -75.56
C THR A 276 -31.95 -1.12 -74.59
N GLY A 277 -30.75 -0.81 -75.10
CA GLY A 277 -29.64 -0.35 -74.27
C GLY A 277 -29.98 0.92 -73.47
N LYS A 278 -30.67 1.88 -74.10
CA LYS A 278 -31.13 3.12 -73.45
C LYS A 278 -32.17 2.85 -72.35
N ILE A 279 -33.10 1.91 -72.56
CA ILE A 279 -34.07 1.49 -71.51
C ILE A 279 -33.33 0.90 -70.32
N GLU A 280 -32.38 -0.01 -70.55
CA GLU A 280 -31.62 -0.64 -69.47
C GLU A 280 -30.76 0.38 -68.70
N GLU A 281 -30.16 1.35 -69.39
CA GLU A 281 -29.48 2.50 -68.77
C GLU A 281 -30.44 3.29 -67.86
N LYS A 282 -31.63 3.66 -68.35
CA LYS A 282 -32.62 4.43 -67.56
C LYS A 282 -33.24 3.61 -66.43
N ARG A 283 -33.39 2.30 -66.58
CA ARG A 283 -33.77 1.41 -65.46
C ARG A 283 -32.71 1.40 -64.37
N ALA A 284 -31.43 1.36 -64.74
CA ALA A 284 -30.35 1.43 -63.77
C ALA A 284 -30.34 2.77 -63.02
N GLU A 285 -30.63 3.89 -63.69
CA GLU A 285 -30.77 5.20 -63.04
C GLU A 285 -31.92 5.24 -62.02
N VAL A 286 -33.09 4.69 -62.36
CA VAL A 286 -34.24 4.58 -61.45
C VAL A 286 -33.91 3.67 -60.26
N ALA A 287 -33.26 2.53 -60.50
CA ALA A 287 -32.83 1.62 -59.44
C ALA A 287 -31.86 2.31 -58.47
N TYR A 288 -30.87 3.06 -59.00
CA TYR A 288 -29.94 3.85 -58.20
C TYR A 288 -30.65 4.91 -57.36
N GLY A 289 -31.56 5.69 -57.96
CA GLY A 289 -32.33 6.70 -57.22
C GLY A 289 -33.20 6.10 -56.12
N THR A 290 -33.77 4.92 -56.35
CA THR A 290 -34.57 4.19 -55.36
C THR A 290 -33.71 3.72 -54.19
N GLU A 291 -32.51 3.20 -54.46
CA GLU A 291 -31.55 2.78 -53.44
C GLU A 291 -31.04 3.97 -52.61
N GLN A 292 -30.78 5.12 -53.25
CA GLN A 292 -30.40 6.36 -52.57
C GLN A 292 -31.52 6.83 -51.62
N LEU A 293 -32.78 6.79 -52.06
CA LEU A 293 -33.91 7.16 -51.21
C LEU A 293 -34.06 6.24 -50.00
N GLN A 294 -33.87 4.92 -50.18
CA GLN A 294 -33.86 3.98 -49.05
C GLN A 294 -32.74 4.25 -48.06
N ARG A 295 -31.56 4.63 -48.55
CA ARG A 295 -30.39 4.99 -47.72
C ARG A 295 -30.47 6.39 -47.11
N ALA A 296 -31.38 7.24 -47.59
CA ALA A 296 -31.62 8.58 -47.04
C ALA A 296 -32.18 8.54 -45.62
N ARG A 297 -32.86 7.45 -45.23
CA ARG A 297 -33.30 7.21 -43.86
C ARG A 297 -32.35 6.25 -43.17
N VAL A 298 -31.57 6.77 -42.23
CA VAL A 298 -30.59 5.95 -41.51
C VAL A 298 -31.26 5.34 -40.27
N LEU A 299 -31.25 4.01 -40.20
CA LEU A 299 -31.86 3.25 -39.10
C LEU A 299 -30.80 2.70 -38.14
N ALA A 300 -31.21 2.43 -36.90
CA ALA A 300 -30.37 1.80 -35.89
C ALA A 300 -30.07 0.32 -36.25
N PRO A 301 -28.80 -0.10 -36.34
CA PRO A 301 -28.46 -1.48 -36.67
C PRO A 301 -28.67 -2.46 -35.50
N ARG A 302 -28.77 -1.97 -34.27
CA ARG A 302 -28.95 -2.74 -33.03
C ARG A 302 -29.52 -1.87 -31.92
N ASP A 303 -30.02 -2.52 -30.86
CA ASP A 303 -30.43 -1.85 -29.63
C ASP A 303 -29.23 -1.19 -28.91
N GLY A 304 -29.45 -0.04 -28.30
CA GLY A 304 -28.42 0.65 -27.53
C GLY A 304 -28.76 2.07 -27.14
N ILE A 305 -27.75 2.86 -26.83
CA ILE A 305 -27.83 4.28 -26.50
C ILE A 305 -27.16 5.06 -27.63
N ALA A 306 -27.84 6.05 -28.19
CA ALA A 306 -27.33 6.92 -29.24
C ALA A 306 -26.39 7.98 -28.65
N LEU A 307 -25.12 7.97 -29.05
CA LEU A 307 -24.06 8.84 -28.55
C LEU A 307 -23.58 9.76 -29.68
N PHE A 308 -23.95 11.02 -29.58
CA PHE A 308 -23.54 12.11 -30.47
C PHE A 308 -23.71 13.45 -29.73
N ASP A 309 -23.18 14.51 -30.32
CA ASP A 309 -23.25 15.87 -29.78
C ASP A 309 -24.64 16.50 -30.10
N ASP A 310 -24.75 17.83 -30.13
CA ASP A 310 -26.02 18.52 -30.37
C ASP A 310 -26.57 18.24 -31.79
N PRO A 311 -27.82 17.74 -31.95
CA PRO A 311 -28.46 17.57 -33.25
C PRO A 311 -28.49 18.86 -34.10
N SER A 312 -28.54 20.02 -33.46
CA SER A 312 -28.64 21.34 -34.12
C SER A 312 -27.41 21.69 -34.93
N GLU A 313 -26.24 21.14 -34.60
CA GLU A 313 -24.99 21.32 -35.37
C GLU A 313 -24.96 20.49 -36.66
N TRP A 314 -25.83 19.48 -36.76
CA TRP A 314 -25.90 18.57 -37.89
C TRP A 314 -27.03 18.91 -38.86
N ILE A 315 -28.16 19.41 -38.37
CA ILE A 315 -29.30 19.80 -39.20
C ILE A 315 -28.87 20.93 -40.16
N GLY A 316 -29.06 20.72 -41.46
CA GLY A 316 -28.63 21.63 -42.53
C GLY A 316 -27.15 21.52 -42.92
N ARG A 317 -26.36 20.66 -42.26
CA ARG A 317 -24.94 20.46 -42.58
C ARG A 317 -24.75 19.48 -43.74
N PRO A 318 -23.97 19.82 -44.77
CA PRO A 318 -23.56 18.86 -45.80
C PRO A 318 -22.56 17.85 -45.23
N VAL A 319 -22.75 16.57 -45.54
CA VAL A 319 -21.89 15.46 -45.11
C VAL A 319 -21.46 14.58 -46.28
N THR A 320 -20.30 13.97 -46.13
CA THR A 320 -19.71 13.08 -47.14
C THR A 320 -19.85 11.60 -46.77
N VAL A 321 -19.83 10.72 -47.77
CA VAL A 321 -19.90 9.26 -47.54
C VAL A 321 -18.81 8.81 -46.57
N GLY A 322 -19.21 8.09 -45.52
CA GLY A 322 -18.29 7.58 -44.50
C GLY A 322 -18.01 8.54 -43.34
N GLU A 323 -18.46 9.80 -43.41
CA GLU A 323 -18.38 10.74 -42.28
C GLU A 323 -19.10 10.16 -41.06
N ARG A 324 -18.46 10.27 -39.89
CA ARG A 324 -18.99 9.71 -38.64
C ARG A 324 -19.96 10.70 -38.01
N ILE A 325 -21.22 10.31 -37.90
CA ILE A 325 -22.29 11.16 -37.34
C ILE A 325 -22.55 10.80 -35.89
N MET A 326 -22.77 9.52 -35.59
CA MET A 326 -23.08 9.07 -34.22
C MET A 326 -22.54 7.67 -33.93
N ARG A 327 -22.62 7.26 -32.66
CA ARG A 327 -22.25 5.91 -32.19
C ARG A 327 -23.40 5.32 -31.40
N ILE A 328 -23.69 4.03 -31.58
CA ILE A 328 -24.68 3.32 -30.77
C ILE A 328 -23.97 2.29 -29.90
N ALA A 329 -24.08 2.46 -28.58
CA ALA A 329 -23.44 1.61 -27.58
C ALA A 329 -24.49 0.80 -26.81
N ALA A 330 -24.24 -0.49 -26.57
CA ALA A 330 -25.12 -1.24 -25.68
C ALA A 330 -24.94 -0.74 -24.22
N PRO A 331 -25.99 -0.69 -23.39
CA PRO A 331 -25.91 -0.11 -22.05
C PRO A 331 -24.84 -0.71 -21.13
N GLN A 332 -24.54 -2.01 -21.31
CA GLN A 332 -23.56 -2.75 -20.51
C GLN A 332 -22.18 -2.88 -21.20
N ASP A 333 -22.04 -2.39 -22.43
CA ASP A 333 -20.81 -2.48 -23.23
C ASP A 333 -19.87 -1.31 -22.93
N VAL A 334 -19.35 -1.30 -21.70
CA VAL A 334 -18.49 -0.22 -21.17
C VAL A 334 -17.07 -0.74 -20.97
N GLU A 335 -16.08 0.10 -21.27
CA GLU A 335 -14.67 -0.09 -20.92
C GLU A 335 -14.07 1.22 -20.39
N VAL A 336 -12.93 1.11 -19.71
CA VAL A 336 -12.16 2.28 -19.27
C VAL A 336 -11.19 2.63 -20.39
N GLU A 337 -11.24 3.87 -20.86
CA GLU A 337 -10.19 4.46 -21.69
C GLU A 337 -9.39 5.46 -20.85
N ALA A 338 -8.07 5.35 -20.87
CA ALA A 338 -7.19 6.26 -20.17
C ALA A 338 -6.00 6.67 -21.03
N TRP A 339 -5.39 7.78 -20.65
CA TRP A 339 -4.36 8.43 -21.45
C TRP A 339 -3.11 8.62 -20.62
N VAL A 340 -2.14 7.73 -20.83
CA VAL A 340 -0.89 7.70 -20.05
C VAL A 340 0.14 8.61 -20.71
N SER A 341 0.67 9.58 -19.94
CA SER A 341 1.72 10.48 -20.43
C SER A 341 3.01 9.72 -20.76
N LEU A 342 3.79 10.22 -21.73
CA LEU A 342 5.11 9.70 -22.09
C LEU A 342 6.04 9.53 -20.87
N ALA A 343 6.00 10.49 -19.93
CA ALA A 343 6.85 10.46 -18.73
C ALA A 343 6.49 9.34 -17.74
N ASP A 344 5.26 8.82 -17.84
CA ASP A 344 4.71 7.78 -16.99
C ASP A 344 4.50 6.46 -17.73
N ALA A 345 5.02 6.35 -18.96
CA ALA A 345 4.98 5.12 -19.73
C ALA A 345 5.87 4.06 -19.05
N ILE A 346 5.22 3.12 -18.37
CA ILE A 346 5.86 1.95 -17.77
C ILE A 346 5.40 0.71 -18.54
N PRO A 347 6.21 -0.36 -18.59
CA PRO A 347 5.75 -1.64 -19.11
C PRO A 347 4.63 -2.16 -18.21
N LEU A 348 3.41 -2.14 -18.74
CA LEU A 348 2.24 -2.78 -18.13
C LEU A 348 1.98 -4.09 -18.88
N ALA A 349 1.81 -5.17 -18.13
CA ALA A 349 1.45 -6.46 -18.71
C ALA A 349 -0.06 -6.53 -18.96
N ASP A 350 -0.48 -7.24 -20.00
CA ASP A 350 -1.91 -7.51 -20.22
C ASP A 350 -2.53 -8.18 -18.99
N GLY A 351 -3.75 -7.80 -18.66
CA GLY A 351 -4.45 -8.24 -17.44
C GLY A 351 -4.05 -7.50 -16.16
N SER A 352 -3.13 -6.54 -16.22
CA SER A 352 -2.78 -5.70 -15.05
C SER A 352 -4.02 -5.05 -14.43
N ARG A 353 -4.07 -4.98 -13.09
CA ARG A 353 -5.22 -4.37 -12.38
C ARG A 353 -5.28 -2.86 -12.61
N VAL A 354 -6.46 -2.39 -12.97
CA VAL A 354 -6.78 -0.98 -13.18
C VAL A 354 -7.93 -0.60 -12.25
N ALA A 355 -7.81 0.53 -11.57
CA ALA A 355 -8.90 1.10 -10.78
C ALA A 355 -9.20 2.50 -11.29
N LEU A 356 -10.41 2.72 -11.82
CA LEU A 356 -10.87 4.03 -12.25
C LEU A 356 -11.63 4.70 -11.11
N HIS A 357 -11.07 5.77 -10.56
CA HIS A 357 -11.74 6.63 -9.59
C HIS A 357 -12.48 7.73 -10.34
N LEU A 358 -13.80 7.60 -10.47
CA LEU A 358 -14.64 8.58 -11.14
C LEU A 358 -14.74 9.86 -10.31
N ASN A 359 -14.75 11.02 -10.96
CA ASN A 359 -14.91 12.31 -10.27
C ASN A 359 -16.26 12.41 -9.56
N ALA A 360 -17.30 11.76 -10.12
CA ALA A 360 -18.63 11.69 -9.52
C ALA A 360 -18.70 10.73 -8.32
N SER A 361 -17.79 9.75 -8.22
CA SER A 361 -17.79 8.74 -7.15
C SER A 361 -16.35 8.31 -6.81
N PRO A 362 -15.58 9.18 -6.09
CA PRO A 362 -14.16 8.93 -5.85
C PRO A 362 -13.91 7.78 -4.85
N LEU A 363 -14.87 7.51 -3.97
CA LEU A 363 -14.78 6.48 -2.92
C LEU A 363 -15.13 5.07 -3.41
N ALA A 364 -15.81 4.94 -4.55
CA ALA A 364 -16.19 3.66 -5.15
C ALA A 364 -15.50 3.49 -6.51
N PRO A 365 -14.23 3.04 -6.54
CA PRO A 365 -13.53 2.84 -7.79
C PRO A 365 -14.17 1.75 -8.63
N VAL A 366 -14.16 1.94 -9.94
CA VAL A 366 -14.52 0.92 -10.91
C VAL A 366 -13.29 0.06 -11.18
N ASP A 367 -13.32 -1.20 -10.72
CA ASP A 367 -12.28 -2.18 -10.97
C ASP A 367 -12.32 -2.69 -12.42
N ALA A 368 -11.16 -2.69 -13.07
CA ALA A 368 -10.96 -3.11 -14.44
C ALA A 368 -9.63 -3.86 -14.61
N THR A 369 -9.47 -4.49 -15.76
CA THR A 369 -8.26 -5.23 -16.15
C THR A 369 -7.75 -4.70 -17.48
N LEU A 370 -6.44 -4.45 -17.55
CA LEU A 370 -5.82 -3.92 -18.75
C LEU A 370 -6.03 -4.87 -19.93
N ARG A 371 -6.60 -4.37 -21.02
CA ARG A 371 -6.85 -5.12 -22.26
C ARG A 371 -5.86 -4.74 -23.35
N TYR A 372 -5.56 -3.45 -23.46
CA TYR A 372 -4.76 -2.92 -24.55
C TYR A 372 -4.00 -1.68 -24.11
N PHE A 373 -2.71 -1.63 -24.43
CA PHE A 373 -1.85 -0.46 -24.30
C PHE A 373 -1.32 -0.10 -25.69
N ALA A 374 -1.64 1.10 -26.20
CA ALA A 374 -1.21 1.50 -27.53
C ALA A 374 0.32 1.59 -27.63
N HIS A 375 0.87 1.08 -28.73
CA HIS A 375 2.30 1.13 -29.01
C HIS A 375 2.77 2.55 -29.35
N ASP A 376 1.92 3.32 -30.02
CA ASP A 376 2.22 4.68 -30.45
C ASP A 376 1.51 5.70 -29.56
N ALA A 377 2.24 6.78 -29.24
CA ALA A 377 1.66 7.94 -28.59
C ALA A 377 0.87 8.75 -29.62
N VAL A 378 -0.31 9.21 -29.24
CA VAL A 378 -1.17 10.02 -30.09
C VAL A 378 -1.18 11.44 -29.56
N GLU A 379 -1.14 12.42 -30.46
CA GLU A 379 -1.33 13.83 -30.14
C GLU A 379 -2.79 14.08 -29.75
N ARG A 380 -2.98 14.67 -28.57
CA ARG A 380 -4.30 15.06 -28.07
C ARG A 380 -4.66 16.47 -28.53
N PRO A 381 -5.96 16.84 -28.47
CA PRO A 381 -6.41 18.20 -28.79
C PRO A 381 -5.74 19.31 -27.95
N ASP A 382 -5.13 18.96 -26.83
CA ASP A 382 -4.36 19.86 -25.95
C ASP A 382 -2.88 20.02 -26.38
N GLY A 383 -2.46 19.40 -27.49
CA GLY A 383 -1.09 19.39 -28.00
C GLY A 383 -0.14 18.46 -27.24
N THR A 384 -0.63 17.68 -26.29
CA THR A 384 0.19 16.72 -25.53
C THR A 384 0.18 15.34 -26.18
N TYR A 385 1.28 14.61 -26.03
CA TYR A 385 1.37 13.21 -26.48
C TYR A 385 1.08 12.26 -25.32
N ALA A 386 0.18 11.31 -25.56
CA ALA A 386 -0.17 10.28 -24.59
C ALA A 386 -0.43 8.93 -25.26
N TYR A 387 -0.11 7.85 -24.55
CA TYR A 387 -0.49 6.51 -24.94
C TYR A 387 -1.94 6.24 -24.57
N ARG A 388 -2.73 5.78 -25.54
CA ARG A 388 -4.11 5.35 -25.30
C ARG A 388 -4.13 3.96 -24.69
N VAL A 389 -4.82 3.81 -23.57
CA VAL A 389 -4.92 2.56 -22.82
C VAL A 389 -6.38 2.19 -22.64
N ARG A 390 -6.73 0.93 -22.88
CA ARG A 390 -8.09 0.40 -22.69
C ARG A 390 -8.10 -0.74 -21.69
N ALA A 391 -9.06 -0.72 -20.78
CA ALA A 391 -9.22 -1.74 -19.74
C ALA A 391 -10.67 -2.20 -19.63
N ARG A 392 -10.87 -3.51 -19.59
CA ARG A 392 -12.19 -4.14 -19.48
C ARG A 392 -12.65 -4.13 -18.03
N LEU A 393 -13.89 -3.72 -17.76
CA LEU A 393 -14.44 -3.77 -16.41
C LEU A 393 -14.46 -5.20 -15.86
N ALA A 394 -14.15 -5.35 -14.57
CA ALA A 394 -14.22 -6.63 -13.86
C ALA A 394 -15.67 -6.98 -13.48
N SER A 395 -16.55 -5.98 -13.38
CA SER A 395 -17.98 -6.15 -13.07
C SER A 395 -18.79 -5.09 -13.83
N PRO A 396 -20.06 -5.39 -14.19
CA PRO A 396 -20.95 -4.39 -14.77
C PRO A 396 -21.06 -3.16 -13.88
N THR A 397 -21.20 -1.99 -14.50
CA THR A 397 -21.33 -0.72 -13.79
C THR A 397 -22.65 -0.06 -14.18
N GLU A 398 -23.31 0.59 -13.23
CA GLU A 398 -24.49 1.42 -13.49
C GLU A 398 -24.11 2.84 -13.95
N HIS A 399 -22.81 3.15 -13.90
CA HIS A 399 -22.28 4.45 -14.31
C HIS A 399 -22.41 4.63 -15.82
N ARG A 400 -22.89 5.83 -16.22
CA ARG A 400 -23.06 6.20 -17.62
C ARG A 400 -21.69 6.37 -18.32
N VAL A 401 -21.67 6.10 -19.62
CA VAL A 401 -20.52 6.43 -20.48
C VAL A 401 -20.26 7.94 -20.48
N GLY A 402 -19.02 8.34 -20.68
CA GLY A 402 -18.57 9.73 -20.68
C GLY A 402 -18.15 10.28 -19.31
N LEU A 403 -18.39 9.54 -18.21
CA LEU A 403 -17.90 9.95 -16.90
C LEU A 403 -16.37 9.87 -16.83
N LYS A 404 -15.76 10.96 -16.38
CA LYS A 404 -14.31 11.14 -16.28
C LYS A 404 -13.80 10.93 -14.86
N GLY A 405 -12.53 10.59 -14.74
CA GLY A 405 -11.87 10.27 -13.49
C GLY A 405 -10.36 10.09 -13.64
N THR A 406 -9.76 9.51 -12.61
CA THR A 406 -8.34 9.13 -12.60
C THR A 406 -8.21 7.61 -12.58
N ALA A 407 -7.59 7.05 -13.61
CA ALA A 407 -7.26 5.64 -13.70
C ALA A 407 -5.91 5.36 -13.05
N LYS A 408 -5.89 4.41 -12.12
CA LYS A 408 -4.68 3.89 -11.46
C LYS A 408 -4.34 2.53 -12.02
N PHE A 409 -3.21 2.45 -12.72
CA PHE A 409 -2.65 1.23 -13.26
C PHE A 409 -1.64 0.63 -12.27
N SER A 410 -1.80 -0.66 -11.95
CA SER A 410 -0.88 -1.39 -11.08
C SER A 410 0.02 -2.31 -11.91
N GLY A 411 1.30 -1.95 -12.01
CA GLY A 411 2.32 -2.76 -12.68
C GLY A 411 3.04 -3.72 -11.74
N ARG A 412 4.24 -4.15 -12.16
CA ARG A 412 5.10 -5.09 -11.41
C ARG A 412 5.62 -4.49 -10.10
N TRP A 413 6.08 -5.36 -9.21
CA TRP A 413 6.84 -4.97 -8.02
C TRP A 413 8.24 -4.53 -8.42
N VAL A 414 8.68 -3.39 -7.86
CA VAL A 414 10.01 -2.82 -8.07
C VAL A 414 10.60 -2.37 -6.73
N PRO A 415 11.95 -2.31 -6.58
CA PRO A 415 12.57 -1.74 -5.39
C PRO A 415 12.17 -0.28 -5.19
N LEU A 416 11.93 0.14 -3.95
CA LEU A 416 11.57 1.51 -3.59
C LEU A 416 12.55 2.55 -4.13
N GLY A 417 13.85 2.24 -4.14
CA GLY A 417 14.89 3.11 -4.69
C GLY A 417 14.65 3.43 -6.16
N TYR A 418 14.35 2.42 -6.98
CA TYR A 418 14.00 2.60 -8.39
C TYR A 418 12.70 3.41 -8.52
N TRP A 419 11.66 3.08 -7.74
CA TRP A 419 10.39 3.79 -7.78
C TRP A 419 10.55 5.30 -7.53
N ALA A 420 11.39 5.69 -6.56
CA ALA A 420 11.64 7.08 -6.19
C ALA A 420 12.58 7.81 -7.16
N LEU A 421 13.65 7.14 -7.63
CA LEU A 421 14.67 7.76 -8.49
C LEU A 421 14.28 7.78 -9.99
N ARG A 422 13.32 6.98 -10.45
CA ARG A 422 13.02 6.86 -11.90
C ARG A 422 12.70 8.19 -12.58
N ARG A 423 11.88 9.03 -11.96
CA ARG A 423 11.44 10.32 -12.52
C ARG A 423 12.56 11.34 -12.55
N PRO A 424 13.29 11.63 -11.44
CA PRO A 424 14.41 12.56 -11.50
C PRO A 424 15.53 12.06 -12.41
N LEU A 425 15.80 10.75 -12.48
CA LEU A 425 16.77 10.18 -13.43
C LEU A 425 16.33 10.40 -14.88
N ALA A 426 15.04 10.21 -15.20
CA ALA A 426 14.51 10.48 -16.54
C ALA A 426 14.62 11.97 -16.90
N SER A 427 14.31 12.88 -15.97
CA SER A 427 14.47 14.32 -16.17
C SER A 427 15.93 14.73 -16.34
N LEU A 428 16.85 14.18 -15.54
CA LEU A 428 18.28 14.41 -15.67
C LEU A 428 18.80 13.92 -17.03
N ARG A 429 18.40 12.72 -17.46
CA ARG A 429 18.72 12.18 -18.79
C ARG A 429 18.18 13.08 -19.91
N ALA A 430 16.95 13.55 -19.81
CA ALA A 430 16.37 14.46 -20.79
C ALA A 430 17.12 15.80 -20.85
N ALA A 431 17.56 16.33 -19.71
CA ALA A 431 18.27 17.61 -19.64
C ALA A 431 19.75 17.51 -20.05
N THR A 432 20.41 16.40 -19.75
CA THR A 432 21.85 16.19 -20.00
C THR A 432 22.14 15.43 -21.29
N GLY A 433 21.13 14.80 -21.90
CA GLY A 433 21.26 13.99 -23.11
C GLY A 433 21.94 12.63 -22.91
N TRP A 434 22.16 12.19 -21.66
CA TRP A 434 22.96 11.01 -21.30
C TRP A 434 22.15 9.73 -21.05
#